data_AF-A0A258JG82-F1
#
_entry.id   AF-A0A258JG82-F1
#
_cell.length_a   1.000
_cell.length_b   1.000
_cell.length_c   1.000
_cell.angle_alpha   90.00
_cell.angle_beta   90.00
_cell.angle_gamma   90.00
#
_symmetry.space_group_name_H-M   'P 1'
#
loop_
_entity.id
_entity.type
_entity.pdbx_description
1 polymer ?
#
loop_
_entity_poly.entity_id
_entity_poly.type
_entity_poly.pdbx_seq_one_letter_code
_entity_poly.pdbx_strand_id
1 'polypeptide(L)' 'MSDVIVHVIARGRVQGVGYRAFVEREAVKRGLEGWVRNRRDGTVEAVFKGAPATVEEVIEACERGPFTAKVEGL' A
#
# COMPACT_ATOMS: atom_id res chain seq x y z
N MET A 1 -12.09 -12.27 -15.42
CA MET A 1 -11.06 -12.63 -14.41
C MET A 1 -11.61 -12.23 -13.06
N SER A 2 -11.48 -13.09 -12.05
CA SER A 2 -11.99 -12.81 -10.71
C SER A 2 -11.05 -11.86 -9.96
N ASP A 3 -11.62 -10.99 -9.13
CA ASP A 3 -10.84 -10.13 -8.24
C ASP A 3 -10.06 -10.95 -7.22
N VAL A 4 -8.92 -10.42 -6.79
CA VAL A 4 -8.14 -10.91 -5.65
C VAL A 4 -8.21 -9.90 -4.51
N ILE A 5 -8.03 -10.39 -3.29
CA ILE A 5 -7.86 -9.57 -2.08
C ILE A 5 -6.48 -9.85 -1.53
N VAL A 6 -5.65 -8.81 -1.39
CA VAL A 6 -4.29 -8.91 -0.85
C VAL A 6 -4.15 -8.02 0.37
N HIS A 7 -3.47 -8.56 1.38
CA HIS A 7 -3.14 -7.88 2.63
C HIS A 7 -1.63 -7.63 2.68
N VAL A 8 -1.21 -6.39 2.93
CA VAL A 8 0.18 -5.91 2.87
C VAL A 8 0.58 -5.25 4.18
N ILE A 9 1.81 -5.49 4.66
CA ILE A 9 2.35 -4.85 5.86
C ILE A 9 3.71 -4.20 5.56
N ALA A 10 3.68 -2.91 5.27
CA ALA A 10 4.88 -2.13 5.02
C ALA A 10 5.68 -1.84 6.30
N ARG A 11 6.99 -2.08 6.26
CA ARG A 11 7.97 -1.85 7.32
C ARG A 11 9.02 -0.81 6.92
N GLY A 12 9.68 -0.22 7.91
CA GLY A 12 10.72 0.80 7.74
C GLY A 12 10.25 2.19 8.16
N ARG A 13 10.77 3.24 7.52
CA ARG A 13 10.32 4.63 7.74
C ARG A 13 9.07 4.89 6.92
N VAL A 14 7.92 4.41 7.40
CA VAL A 14 6.62 4.46 6.71
C VAL A 14 5.54 5.27 7.45
N GLN A 15 5.79 5.71 8.68
CA GLN A 15 4.89 6.62 9.40
C GLN A 15 5.45 8.05 9.48
N GLY A 16 4.56 9.05 9.55
CA GLY A 16 4.95 10.46 9.58
C GLY A 16 5.54 11.01 8.28
N VAL A 17 5.47 10.23 7.19
CA VAL A 17 6.10 10.53 5.89
C VAL A 17 5.11 10.59 4.73
N GLY A 18 3.81 10.67 5.01
CA GLY A 18 2.77 10.71 3.99
C GLY A 18 2.45 9.36 3.31
N TYR A 19 3.00 8.25 3.80
CA TYR A 19 2.84 6.92 3.17
C TYR A 19 1.37 6.49 3.00
N ARG A 20 0.51 6.69 4.02
CA ARG A 20 -0.93 6.36 3.90
C ARG A 20 -1.61 7.11 2.76
N ALA A 21 -1.39 8.42 2.66
CA ALA A 21 -1.95 9.25 1.61
C ALA A 21 -1.40 8.86 0.23
N PHE A 22 -0.14 8.44 0.17
CA PHE A 22 0.45 7.87 -1.05
C PHE A 22 -0.26 6.57 -1.46
N VAL A 23 -0.41 5.61 -0.54
CA VAL A 23 -1.08 4.31 -0.81
C VAL A 23 -2.52 4.52 -1.26
N GLU A 24 -3.28 5.37 -0.56
CA GLU A 24 -4.65 5.71 -0.91
C GLU A 24 -4.73 6.29 -2.33
N ARG A 25 -3.87 7.25 -2.68
CA ARG A 25 -3.81 7.81 -4.03
C ARG A 25 -3.49 6.76 -5.09
N GLU A 26 -2.52 5.89 -4.85
CA GLU A 26 -2.13 4.86 -5.82
C GLU A 26 -3.23 3.81 -6.02
N ALA A 27 -3.98 3.46 -4.97
CA ALA A 27 -5.14 2.58 -5.06
C ALA A 27 -6.31 3.24 -5.82
N VAL A 28 -6.66 4.48 -5.48
CA VAL A 28 -7.73 5.23 -6.16
C VAL A 28 -7.42 5.44 -7.64
N LYS A 29 -6.17 5.81 -7.98
CA LYS A 29 -5.72 5.97 -9.38
C LYS A 29 -5.93 4.70 -10.22
N ARG A 30 -5.87 3.53 -9.57
CA ARG A 30 -5.99 2.21 -10.19
C ARG A 30 -7.38 1.59 -10.07
N GLY A 31 -8.33 2.29 -9.45
CA GLY A 31 -9.69 1.77 -9.23
C GLY A 31 -9.75 0.58 -8.28
N LEU A 32 -8.81 0.47 -7.34
CA LEU A 32 -8.81 -0.59 -6.33
C LEU A 32 -9.68 -0.23 -5.12
N GLU A 33 -10.35 -1.22 -4.55
CA GLU A 33 -11.07 -1.11 -3.27
C GLU A 33 -10.17 -1.49 -2.09
N GLY A 34 -10.45 -0.99 -0.89
CA GLY A 34 -9.76 -1.42 0.32
C GLY A 34 -9.55 -0.33 1.37
N TRP A 35 -8.50 -0.47 2.17
CA TRP A 35 -8.16 0.48 3.22
C TRP A 35 -6.67 0.47 3.55
N VAL A 36 -6.20 1.53 4.21
CA VAL A 36 -4.82 1.64 4.72
C VAL A 36 -4.80 2.29 6.11
N ARG A 37 -4.02 1.77 7.06
CA ARG A 37 -3.91 2.32 8.44
C ARG A 37 -2.50 2.21 9.01
N ASN A 38 -2.17 3.12 9.94
CA ASN A 38 -0.96 3.01 10.75
C ASN A 38 -1.20 1.99 11.87
N ARG A 39 -0.19 1.17 12.17
CA ARG A 39 -0.17 0.28 13.34
C ARG A 39 0.70 0.84 14.46
N ARG A 40 0.46 0.40 15.69
CA ARG A 40 1.19 0.88 16.88
C ARG A 40 2.66 0.45 16.90
N ASP A 41 3.01 -0.62 16.18
CA ASP A 41 4.37 -1.15 16.06
C ASP A 41 5.24 -0.39 15.03
N GLY A 42 4.74 0.73 14.49
CA GLY A 42 5.45 1.54 13.50
C GLY A 42 5.22 1.11 12.04
N THR A 43 4.54 0.00 11.79
CA THR A 43 4.22 -0.48 10.42
C THR A 43 2.99 0.21 9.83
N VAL A 44 2.81 0.10 8.50
CA VAL A 44 1.57 0.48 7.82
C VAL A 44 0.93 -0.77 7.22
N GLU A 45 -0.35 -0.95 7.44
CA GLU A 45 -1.12 -2.11 6.99
C GLU A 45 -2.15 -1.66 5.95
N ALA A 46 -2.28 -2.40 4.86
CA ALA A 46 -3.20 -2.10 3.77
C ALA A 46 -3.87 -3.37 3.23
N VAL A 47 -5.12 -3.24 2.81
CA VAL A 47 -5.84 -4.27 2.05
C VAL A 47 -6.22 -3.68 0.70
N PHE A 48 -6.00 -4.44 -0.36
CA PHE A 48 -6.40 -4.09 -1.72
C PHE A 48 -7.29 -5.19 -2.30
N LYS A 49 -8.32 -4.79 -3.05
CA LYS A 49 -9.17 -5.68 -3.82
C LYS A 49 -9.31 -5.16 -5.26
N GLY A 50 -9.14 -6.05 -6.23
CA GLY A 50 -9.33 -5.77 -7.64
C GLY A 50 -8.67 -6.80 -8.55
N ALA A 51 -8.45 -6.42 -9.82
CA ALA A 51 -7.82 -7.30 -10.79
C ALA A 51 -6.37 -7.65 -10.38
N PRO A 52 -5.92 -8.91 -10.56
CA PRO A 52 -4.60 -9.35 -10.10
C PRO A 52 -3.43 -8.47 -10.55
N ALA A 53 -3.36 -8.13 -11.83
CA ALA A 53 -2.30 -7.28 -12.38
C ALA A 53 -2.30 -5.88 -11.77
N THR A 54 -3.48 -5.31 -11.53
CA THR A 54 -3.63 -3.98 -10.92
C THR A 54 -3.22 -3.99 -9.45
N VAL A 55 -3.51 -5.08 -8.73
CA VAL A 55 -3.06 -5.26 -7.35
C VAL A 55 -1.53 -5.44 -7.31
N GLU A 56 -0.93 -6.15 -8.24
CA GLU A 56 0.53 -6.27 -8.35
C GLU A 56 1.19 -4.89 -8.58
N GLU A 57 0.66 -4.07 -9.47
CA GLU A 57 1.16 -2.70 -9.71
C GLU A 57 1.10 -1.80 -8.46
N VAL A 58 0.08 -1.93 -7.61
CA VAL A 58 -0.02 -1.14 -6.37
C VAL A 58 0.95 -1.65 -5.31
N ILE A 59 1.24 -2.96 -5.28
CA ILE A 59 2.24 -3.56 -4.39
C ILE A 59 3.63 -3.04 -4.77
N GLU A 60 4.01 -3.06 -6.05
CA GLU A 60 5.28 -2.48 -6.51
C GLU A 60 5.38 -0.98 -6.17
N ALA A 61 4.28 -0.24 -6.25
CA ALA A 61 4.25 1.15 -5.83
C ALA A 61 4.47 1.30 -4.32
N CYS A 62 3.91 0.39 -3.51
CA CYS A 62 4.15 0.34 -2.07
C CYS A 62 5.61 0.02 -1.75
N GLU A 63 6.28 -0.86 -2.48
CA GLU A 63 7.71 -1.16 -2.29
C GLU A 63 8.59 0.07 -2.50
N ARG A 64 8.24 0.93 -3.47
CA ARG A 64 8.94 2.19 -3.71
C ARG A 64 8.60 3.26 -2.67
N GLY A 65 7.32 3.39 -2.34
CA GLY A 65 6.79 4.42 -1.45
C GLY A 65 6.95 5.86 -2.00
N PRO A 66 6.51 6.88 -1.25
CA PRO A 66 6.82 8.27 -1.55
C PRO A 66 8.30 8.60 -1.25
N PHE A 67 8.84 9.66 -1.87
CA PHE A 67 10.24 10.10 -1.68
C PHE A 67 10.66 10.30 -0.22
N THR A 68 9.72 10.64 0.65
CA THR A 68 9.93 10.86 2.09
C THR A 68 9.97 9.57 2.92
N ALA A 69 9.60 8.43 2.35
CA ALA A 69 9.60 7.13 3.01
C ALA A 69 10.85 6.32 2.67
N LYS A 70 11.16 5.35 3.53
CA LYS A 70 12.11 4.28 3.23
C LYS A 70 11.45 2.97 3.60
N VAL A 71 11.09 2.19 2.58
CA VAL A 71 10.45 0.89 2.74
C VAL A 71 11.52 -0.18 2.82
N GLU A 72 11.42 -1.04 3.83
CA GLU A 72 12.41 -2.10 4.09
C GLU A 72 11.83 -3.51 3.82
N GLY A 73 10.51 -3.60 3.68
CA GLY A 73 9.79 -4.83 3.33
C GLY A 73 8.28 -4.63 3.38
N LEU A 74 7.53 -5.52 2.71
CA LEU A 74 6.07 -5.58 2.64
C LEU A 74 5.50 -6.88 3.22
#